data_AF-J9QX60-F1
#
_entry.id   AF-J9QX60-F1
#
_cell.length_a   1.000
_cell.length_b   1.000
_cell.length_c   1.000
_cell.angle_alpha   90.00
_cell.angle_beta   90.00
_cell.angle_gamma   90.00
#
_symmetry.space_group_name_H-M   'P 1'
#
loop_
_entity.id
_entity.type
_entity.pdbx_description
1 polymer ?
#
loop_
_entity_poly.entity_id
_entity_poly.type
_entity_poly.pdbx_seq_one_letter_code
_entity_poly.pdbx_strand_id
1 'polypeptide(L)'
;MYDEIPKELLTLVEDVILDRKDDATERLLEYSETHKSTKKEKVEDLSWREQSLQERITYSLVKGIDRFVEEDMDAALKVSEKPLDIIENNLMTGMGVVGDLFGSGKMFLPQVVKSARVMKKAVAYLQPFIEREKDATRPSNGKILMATVKGDVHDIGKNIVSVVLGCNNYDIVDLGVMVPAEKIIQTAIDEKVDVIGLSGLITPSLDEMVHIASELERQNLEFPLMIGGATTSKAHTAVKIAPQYRNTVVHVNDASRAVNVVSSLLNKEKSNAYALNLREEYDEFREKFLGRKIEKEYVSIEEARQERFKIDWDKETISQPNSLGIKVIENQDLEALLPYIDWSPFFRSWDLHGKYPQILEDEVVGAQAQELYHDAQKMLSQILKEKTLTAKAVFGIFPAQSNDKDDIIINKNEEKIAFRTLRQQLKKSKGKPYYALSDFIAPETSDKQDYLGLFCVTAGFGTEELAKAYEAQNDDYNAIMVKALADRFAEAFAEYLHREVRLKYWGYAQDESLDNEALIAEKYRGIRPAPGYPACPDHLEKETIWEVLKVEEEIGVYLTESLAMFPTASVSGYYFGSPHAKYFGVGRITEDQLEDYANRKNISIEKARKWFTPNLSE
;
A
#
# COMPACT_ATOMS: atom_id res chain seq x y z
N MET A 1 0.09 30.82 11.48
CA MET A 1 0.63 30.79 12.85
C MET A 1 0.70 32.16 13.51
N TYR A 2 1.45 33.17 13.02
CA TYR A 2 1.46 34.51 13.65
C TYR A 2 0.08 35.21 13.60
N ASP A 3 -0.63 35.08 12.47
CA ASP A 3 -1.98 35.65 12.27
C ASP A 3 -3.10 34.90 12.99
N GLU A 4 -2.82 33.73 13.56
CA GLU A 4 -3.79 32.88 14.26
C GLU A 4 -3.77 33.11 15.79
N ILE A 5 -2.81 33.91 16.29
CA ILE A 5 -2.73 34.27 17.70
C ILE A 5 -3.81 35.34 17.98
N PRO A 6 -4.65 35.16 19.02
CA PRO A 6 -5.61 36.18 19.42
C PRO A 6 -4.93 37.55 19.58
N LYS A 7 -5.47 38.58 18.93
CA LYS A 7 -4.82 39.91 18.82
C LYS A 7 -4.38 40.50 20.17
N GLU A 8 -5.15 40.23 21.22
CA GLU A 8 -4.84 40.66 22.59
C GLU A 8 -3.59 39.97 23.13
N LEU A 9 -3.51 38.64 23.03
CA LEU A 9 -2.33 37.86 23.43
C LEU A 9 -1.11 38.23 22.58
N LEU A 10 -1.30 38.41 21.27
CA LEU A 10 -0.22 38.82 20.37
C LEU A 10 0.39 40.15 20.79
N THR A 11 -0.45 41.13 21.14
CA THR A 11 0.00 42.44 21.60
C THR A 11 0.78 42.33 22.92
N LEU A 12 0.32 41.49 23.86
CA LEU A 12 1.01 41.29 25.13
C LEU A 12 2.38 40.60 24.96
N VAL A 13 2.47 39.63 24.06
CA VAL A 13 3.73 38.93 23.75
C VAL A 13 4.70 39.86 23.01
N GLU A 14 4.21 40.65 22.05
CA GLU A 14 5.01 41.67 21.37
C GLU A 14 5.51 42.76 22.32
N ASP A 15 4.67 43.21 23.26
CA ASP A 15 5.05 44.23 24.25
C ASP A 15 6.21 43.73 25.14
N VAL A 16 6.27 42.42 25.45
CA VAL A 16 7.37 41.79 26.22
C VAL A 16 8.61 41.54 25.36
N ILE A 17 8.47 40.98 24.15
CA ILE A 17 9.61 40.63 23.30
C ILE A 17 10.32 41.88 22.76
N LEU A 18 9.56 42.94 22.47
CA LEU A 18 10.06 44.16 21.85
C LEU A 18 10.28 45.29 22.85
N ASP A 19 10.14 45.02 24.15
CA ASP A 19 10.35 45.97 25.26
C ASP A 19 9.61 47.30 25.04
N ARG A 20 8.33 47.20 24.64
CA ARG A 20 7.54 48.39 24.25
C ARG A 20 6.99 49.13 25.47
N LYS A 21 6.92 48.48 26.64
CA LYS A 21 6.36 49.03 27.88
C LYS A 21 7.03 48.43 29.11
N ASP A 22 7.21 49.28 30.12
CA ASP A 22 7.81 48.91 31.40
C ASP A 22 6.96 47.89 32.21
N ASP A 23 5.63 47.85 32.00
CA ASP A 23 4.69 46.94 32.68
C ASP A 23 4.37 45.66 31.87
N ALA A 24 5.03 45.44 30.72
CA ALA A 24 4.68 44.37 29.78
C ALA A 24 4.69 42.96 30.41
N THR A 25 5.66 42.71 31.30
CA THR A 25 5.80 41.41 31.97
C THR A 25 4.67 41.16 32.97
N GLU A 26 4.25 42.16 33.74
CA GLU A 26 3.16 42.04 34.71
C GLU A 26 1.82 41.82 34.00
N ARG A 27 1.57 42.53 32.90
CA ARG A 27 0.34 42.36 32.10
C ARG A 27 0.22 40.97 31.48
N LEU A 28 1.34 40.40 30.98
CA LEU A 28 1.34 39.04 30.44
C LEU A 28 1.12 38.00 31.54
N LEU A 29 1.67 38.22 32.73
CA LEU A 29 1.45 37.37 33.90
C LEU A 29 -0.01 37.45 34.38
N GLU A 30 -0.62 38.63 34.45
CA GLU A 30 -2.05 38.79 34.77
C GLU A 30 -2.97 38.11 33.75
N TYR A 31 -2.63 38.21 32.46
CA TYR A 31 -3.34 37.49 31.39
C TYR A 31 -3.20 35.97 31.56
N SER A 32 -2.02 35.49 31.94
CA SER A 32 -1.79 34.07 32.24
C SER A 32 -2.56 33.59 33.48
N GLU A 33 -2.64 34.41 34.53
CA GLU A 33 -3.38 34.09 35.76
C GLU A 33 -4.90 34.03 35.53
N THR A 34 -5.44 34.93 34.70
CA THR A 34 -6.85 34.92 34.29
C THR A 34 -7.20 33.75 33.35
N HIS A 35 -6.19 33.13 32.71
CA HIS A 35 -6.32 31.98 31.83
C HIS A 35 -5.79 30.66 32.45
N LYS A 36 -5.61 30.61 33.78
CA LYS A 36 -5.30 29.36 34.50
C LYS A 36 -6.30 28.27 34.11
N SER A 37 -5.74 27.17 33.60
CA SER A 37 -6.42 26.08 32.93
C SER A 37 -7.34 25.28 33.86
N THR A 38 -8.58 25.73 34.05
CA THR A 38 -9.69 24.77 34.18
C THR A 38 -9.73 23.96 32.90
N LYS A 39 -9.73 22.63 33.03
CA LYS A 39 -9.96 21.66 31.96
C LYS A 39 -11.32 21.97 31.32
N LYS A 40 -11.37 22.97 30.43
CA LYS A 40 -12.58 23.33 29.69
C LYS A 40 -12.91 22.10 28.85
N GLU A 41 -14.07 21.50 29.12
CA GLU A 41 -14.73 20.71 28.10
C GLU A 41 -14.69 21.54 26.81
N LYS A 42 -14.15 20.98 25.74
CA LYS A 42 -14.19 21.61 24.41
C LYS A 42 -15.68 21.72 24.06
N VAL A 43 -16.28 22.85 24.42
CA VAL A 43 -17.56 23.26 23.85
C VAL A 43 -17.26 23.47 22.37
N GLU A 44 -17.91 22.66 21.53
CA GLU A 44 -17.78 22.72 20.08
C GLU A 44 -18.08 24.16 19.61
N ASP A 45 -17.11 24.79 18.94
CA ASP A 45 -17.29 26.14 18.42
C ASP A 45 -18.25 26.11 17.22
N LEU A 46 -19.48 26.57 17.44
CA LEU A 46 -20.54 26.64 16.44
C LEU A 46 -20.65 28.03 15.79
N SER A 47 -19.70 28.95 16.01
CA SER A 47 -19.72 30.30 15.42
C SER A 47 -19.80 30.28 13.89
N TRP A 48 -19.22 29.29 13.23
CA TRP A 48 -19.31 29.11 11.77
C TRP A 48 -20.74 28.87 11.29
N ARG A 49 -21.67 28.41 12.13
CA ARG A 49 -23.09 28.24 11.79
C ARG A 49 -23.84 29.55 11.59
N GLU A 50 -23.29 30.67 12.06
CA GLU A 50 -23.86 32.01 11.89
C GLU A 50 -23.49 32.64 10.53
N GLN A 51 -22.57 32.00 9.78
CA GLN A 51 -22.12 32.47 8.47
C GLN A 51 -23.16 32.23 7.37
N SER A 52 -22.90 32.76 6.17
CA SER A 52 -23.77 32.53 5.02
C SER A 52 -23.86 31.03 4.66
N LEU A 53 -24.93 30.64 3.95
CA LEU A 53 -25.11 29.24 3.54
C LEU A 53 -23.90 28.68 2.77
N GLN A 54 -23.36 29.47 1.83
CA GLN A 54 -22.17 29.06 1.08
C GLN A 54 -20.96 28.85 1.98
N GLU A 55 -20.70 29.79 2.90
CA GLU A 55 -19.57 29.69 3.82
C GLU A 55 -19.71 28.48 4.76
N ARG A 56 -20.93 28.17 5.22
CA ARG A 56 -21.21 26.97 6.02
C ARG A 56 -20.92 25.68 5.26
N ILE A 57 -21.35 25.59 4.00
CA ILE A 57 -21.09 24.44 3.13
C ILE A 57 -19.59 24.31 2.85
N THR A 58 -18.90 25.39 2.51
CA THR A 58 -17.45 25.38 2.28
C THR A 58 -16.71 25.00 3.57
N TYR A 59 -17.10 25.54 4.73
CA TYR A 59 -16.49 25.22 6.02
C TYR A 59 -16.67 23.75 6.38
N SER A 60 -17.88 23.19 6.23
CA SER A 60 -18.17 21.79 6.54
C SER A 60 -17.39 20.83 5.63
N LEU A 61 -17.27 21.16 4.34
CA LEU A 61 -16.43 20.40 3.40
C LEU A 61 -14.95 20.46 3.77
N VAL A 62 -14.39 21.66 3.97
CA VAL A 62 -12.95 21.84 4.29
C VAL A 62 -12.58 21.20 5.63
N LYS A 63 -13.48 21.25 6.62
CA LYS A 63 -13.25 20.65 7.94
C LYS A 63 -13.70 19.18 8.03
N GLY A 64 -14.35 18.64 7.01
CA GLY A 64 -14.82 17.24 7.00
C GLY A 64 -15.94 16.97 8.02
N ILE A 65 -16.79 17.96 8.29
CA ILE A 65 -17.90 17.90 9.27
C ILE A 65 -19.17 17.44 8.56
N ASP A 66 -19.68 16.25 8.90
CA ASP A 66 -20.83 15.64 8.24
C ASP A 66 -22.17 15.79 9.01
N ARG A 67 -22.12 16.34 10.23
CA ARG A 67 -23.24 16.43 11.16
C ARG A 67 -24.39 17.34 10.67
N PHE A 68 -24.06 18.44 9.99
CA PHE A 68 -25.02 19.46 9.56
C PHE A 68 -25.31 19.42 8.05
N VAL A 69 -24.83 18.39 7.35
CA VAL A 69 -24.93 18.29 5.89
C VAL A 69 -26.38 18.33 5.42
N GLU A 70 -27.26 17.52 6.02
CA GLU A 70 -28.67 17.46 5.61
C GLU A 70 -29.39 18.79 5.84
N GLU A 71 -29.13 19.45 6.98
CA GLU A 71 -29.69 20.76 7.31
C GLU A 71 -29.26 21.84 6.30
N ASP A 72 -27.97 21.84 5.94
CA ASP A 72 -27.43 22.79 4.97
C ASP A 72 -27.94 22.50 3.55
N MET A 73 -28.11 21.23 3.17
CA MET A 73 -28.70 20.85 1.89
C MET A 73 -30.19 21.23 1.82
N ASP A 74 -30.94 21.06 2.91
CA ASP A 74 -32.34 21.52 3.01
C ASP A 74 -32.46 23.05 2.87
N ALA A 75 -31.52 23.78 3.47
CA ALA A 75 -31.46 25.23 3.32
C ALA A 75 -31.12 25.61 1.88
N ALA A 76 -30.21 24.89 1.23
CA ALA A 76 -29.83 25.10 -0.18
C ALA A 76 -30.98 24.80 -1.14
N LEU A 77 -31.73 23.72 -0.93
CA LEU A 77 -32.91 23.36 -1.72
C LEU A 77 -34.01 24.44 -1.70
N LYS A 78 -34.07 25.27 -0.65
CA LYS A 78 -35.06 26.38 -0.55
C LYS A 78 -34.66 27.61 -1.34
N VAL A 79 -33.37 27.79 -1.63
CA VAL A 79 -32.84 29.00 -2.27
C VAL A 79 -32.36 28.76 -3.71
N SER A 80 -32.05 27.52 -4.06
CA SER A 80 -31.62 27.14 -5.41
C SER A 80 -32.82 26.85 -6.32
N GLU A 81 -32.71 27.22 -7.60
CA GLU A 81 -33.77 26.96 -8.59
C GLU A 81 -33.86 25.48 -8.94
N LYS A 82 -32.70 24.80 -9.02
CA LYS A 82 -32.62 23.34 -9.23
C LYS A 82 -31.76 22.67 -8.17
N PRO A 83 -32.09 21.44 -7.74
CA PRO A 83 -31.22 20.65 -6.85
C PRO A 83 -29.82 20.43 -7.41
N LEU A 84 -29.68 20.33 -8.73
CA LEU A 84 -28.38 20.16 -9.39
C LEU A 84 -27.46 21.37 -9.19
N ASP A 85 -28.02 22.58 -9.14
CA ASP A 85 -27.26 23.82 -8.94
C ASP A 85 -26.54 23.84 -7.59
N ILE A 86 -27.06 23.12 -6.59
CA ILE A 86 -26.44 23.00 -5.26
C ILE A 86 -25.13 22.22 -5.36
N ILE A 87 -25.09 21.18 -6.20
CA ILE A 87 -23.88 20.42 -6.47
C ILE A 87 -22.90 21.30 -7.24
N GLU A 88 -23.33 21.83 -8.39
CA GLU A 88 -22.47 22.56 -9.33
C GLU A 88 -21.90 23.85 -8.76
N ASN A 89 -22.66 24.57 -7.94
CA ASN A 89 -22.24 25.85 -7.39
C ASN A 89 -21.75 25.67 -5.95
N ASN A 90 -22.62 25.25 -5.03
CA ASN A 90 -22.29 25.34 -3.61
C ASN A 90 -21.23 24.32 -3.19
N LEU A 91 -21.48 23.04 -3.50
CA LEU A 91 -20.59 21.95 -3.11
C LEU A 91 -19.27 22.00 -3.90
N MET A 92 -19.32 22.23 -5.22
CA MET A 92 -18.10 22.32 -6.03
C MET A 92 -17.25 23.55 -5.71
N THR A 93 -17.85 24.68 -5.30
CA THR A 93 -17.06 25.81 -4.78
C THR A 93 -16.29 25.41 -3.53
N GLY A 94 -16.92 24.68 -2.61
CA GLY A 94 -16.23 24.17 -1.41
C GLY A 94 -15.12 23.17 -1.75
N MET A 95 -15.36 22.27 -2.71
CA MET A 95 -14.36 21.31 -3.17
C MET A 95 -13.21 21.97 -3.94
N GLY A 96 -13.44 23.08 -4.64
CA GLY A 96 -12.39 23.90 -5.24
C GLY A 96 -11.40 24.40 -4.18
N VAL A 97 -11.91 24.89 -3.04
CA VAL A 97 -11.05 25.30 -1.91
C VAL A 97 -10.25 24.13 -1.34
N VAL A 98 -10.86 22.95 -1.20
CA VAL A 98 -10.17 21.72 -0.78
C VAL A 98 -9.03 21.38 -1.76
N GLY A 99 -9.30 21.45 -3.06
CA GLY A 99 -8.31 21.23 -4.12
C GLY A 99 -7.14 22.22 -4.06
N ASP A 100 -7.41 23.51 -3.88
CA ASP A 100 -6.38 24.56 -3.76
C ASP A 100 -5.52 24.37 -2.50
N LEU A 101 -6.13 24.02 -1.37
CA LEU A 101 -5.40 23.77 -0.12
C LEU A 101 -4.54 22.51 -0.22
N PHE A 102 -5.04 21.45 -0.87
CA PHE A 102 -4.26 20.23 -1.10
C PHE A 102 -3.11 20.48 -2.07
N GLY A 103 -3.36 21.16 -3.20
CA GLY A 103 -2.34 21.52 -4.19
C GLY A 103 -1.26 22.47 -3.65
N SER A 104 -1.58 23.30 -2.65
CA SER A 104 -0.62 24.18 -1.96
C SER A 104 0.06 23.53 -0.75
N GLY A 105 -0.21 22.26 -0.46
CA GLY A 105 0.38 21.52 0.66
C GLY A 105 -0.11 21.97 2.05
N LYS A 106 -1.24 22.69 2.13
CA LYS A 106 -1.88 23.13 3.38
C LYS A 106 -2.94 22.18 3.90
N MET A 107 -3.32 21.20 3.09
CA MET A 107 -4.25 20.13 3.43
C MET A 107 -3.62 18.81 2.99
N PHE A 108 -3.91 17.74 3.73
CA PHE A 108 -3.32 16.43 3.50
C PHE A 108 -4.38 15.39 3.21
N LEU A 109 -3.94 14.22 2.72
CA LEU A 109 -4.85 13.19 2.23
C LEU A 109 -5.93 12.76 3.24
N PRO A 110 -5.64 12.57 4.56
CA PRO A 110 -6.69 12.25 5.55
C PRO A 110 -7.86 13.24 5.53
N GLN A 111 -7.55 14.53 5.40
CA GLN A 111 -8.55 15.59 5.39
C GLN A 111 -9.32 15.59 4.07
N VAL A 112 -8.65 15.41 2.94
CA VAL A 112 -9.28 15.33 1.61
C VAL A 112 -10.31 14.20 1.56
N VAL A 113 -9.99 13.04 2.14
CA VAL A 113 -10.93 11.92 2.22
C VAL A 113 -12.09 12.22 3.17
N LYS A 114 -11.87 12.93 4.30
CA LYS A 114 -12.97 13.42 5.15
C LYS A 114 -13.87 14.42 4.42
N SER A 115 -13.31 15.32 3.61
CA SER A 115 -14.08 16.25 2.77
C SER A 115 -14.92 15.50 1.74
N ALA A 116 -14.34 14.47 1.11
CA ALA A 116 -15.04 13.61 0.16
C ALA A 116 -16.27 12.93 0.79
N ARG A 117 -16.15 12.45 2.02
CA ARG A 117 -17.27 11.87 2.78
C ARG A 117 -18.42 12.87 2.95
N VAL A 118 -18.12 14.11 3.35
CA VAL A 118 -19.12 15.18 3.47
C VAL A 118 -19.79 15.45 2.12
N MET A 119 -18.99 15.53 1.05
CA MET A 119 -19.47 15.72 -0.32
C MET A 119 -20.41 14.59 -0.76
N LYS A 120 -20.01 13.32 -0.59
CA LYS A 120 -20.84 12.17 -0.96
C LYS A 120 -22.15 12.12 -0.16
N LYS A 121 -22.10 12.40 1.15
CA LYS A 121 -23.31 12.46 1.99
C LYS A 121 -24.27 13.55 1.50
N ALA A 122 -23.74 14.72 1.13
CA ALA A 122 -24.54 15.81 0.57
C ALA A 122 -25.19 15.42 -0.77
N VAL A 123 -24.43 14.82 -1.69
CA VAL A 123 -24.95 14.36 -2.98
C VAL A 123 -25.99 13.25 -2.79
N ALA A 124 -25.73 12.28 -1.92
CA ALA A 124 -26.68 11.21 -1.61
C ALA A 124 -28.01 11.76 -1.05
N TYR A 125 -27.94 12.82 -0.24
CA TYR A 125 -29.13 13.52 0.25
C TYR A 125 -29.91 14.23 -0.86
N LEU A 126 -29.21 14.86 -1.81
CA LEU A 126 -29.82 15.59 -2.94
C LEU A 126 -30.36 14.66 -4.04
N GLN A 127 -29.84 13.44 -4.16
CA GLN A 127 -30.16 12.49 -5.22
C GLN A 127 -31.67 12.29 -5.46
N PRO A 128 -32.52 12.06 -4.43
CA PRO A 128 -33.96 11.88 -4.63
C PRO A 128 -34.68 13.14 -5.16
N PHE A 129 -34.10 14.32 -4.97
CA PHE A 129 -34.63 15.58 -5.49
C PHE A 129 -34.22 15.79 -6.94
N ILE A 130 -32.98 15.44 -7.30
CA ILE A 130 -32.45 15.49 -8.67
C ILE A 130 -33.24 14.52 -9.57
N GLU A 131 -33.50 13.29 -9.14
CA GLU A 131 -34.22 12.28 -9.92
C GLU A 131 -35.68 12.65 -10.22
N ARG A 132 -36.28 13.54 -9.43
CA ARG A 132 -37.63 14.06 -9.68
C ARG A 132 -37.65 15.09 -10.81
N GLU A 133 -36.51 15.71 -11.11
CA GLU A 133 -36.34 16.59 -12.27
C GLU A 133 -36.01 15.77 -13.51
N LYS A 134 -36.95 15.70 -14.45
CA LYS A 134 -36.91 14.82 -15.64
C LYS A 134 -35.82 15.14 -16.67
N ASP A 135 -34.87 16.04 -16.37
CA ASP A 135 -33.89 16.59 -17.33
C ASP A 135 -32.48 16.78 -16.75
N ALA A 136 -32.16 16.15 -15.61
CA ALA A 136 -30.90 16.40 -14.90
C ALA A 136 -29.82 15.34 -15.18
N THR A 137 -29.22 15.35 -16.37
CA THR A 137 -27.87 14.75 -16.52
C THR A 137 -26.85 15.69 -15.91
N ARG A 138 -26.22 15.25 -14.82
CA ARG A 138 -25.11 15.96 -14.18
C ARG A 138 -23.95 16.14 -15.17
N PRO A 139 -23.49 17.37 -15.45
CA PRO A 139 -22.25 17.59 -16.18
C PRO A 139 -21.06 17.21 -15.29
N SER A 140 -20.34 16.18 -15.71
CA SER A 140 -19.09 15.72 -15.09
C SER A 140 -17.88 16.29 -15.84
N ASN A 141 -16.75 16.46 -15.15
CA ASN A 141 -15.48 16.85 -15.78
C ASN A 141 -14.88 15.73 -16.64
N GLY A 142 -15.45 14.52 -16.55
CA GLY A 142 -15.08 13.33 -17.31
C GLY A 142 -15.40 12.07 -16.51
N LYS A 143 -15.62 10.96 -17.20
CA LYS A 143 -15.86 9.64 -16.61
C LYS A 143 -14.59 8.81 -16.65
N ILE A 144 -14.21 8.21 -15.52
CA ILE A 144 -12.96 7.46 -15.35
C ILE A 144 -13.28 6.06 -14.85
N LEU A 145 -12.79 5.05 -15.55
CA LEU A 145 -12.85 3.67 -15.08
C LEU A 145 -11.62 3.37 -14.22
N MET A 146 -11.81 2.82 -13.02
CA MET A 146 -10.73 2.39 -12.14
C MET A 146 -10.83 0.89 -11.89
N ALA A 147 -9.73 0.16 -12.05
CA ALA A 147 -9.69 -1.27 -11.80
C ALA A 147 -8.34 -1.72 -11.22
N THR A 148 -8.37 -2.58 -10.21
CA THR A 148 -7.19 -3.39 -9.85
C THR A 148 -7.16 -4.59 -10.79
N VAL A 149 -6.02 -4.77 -11.46
CA VAL A 149 -5.89 -5.73 -12.57
C VAL A 149 -6.08 -7.18 -12.12
N LYS A 150 -6.30 -8.05 -13.11
CA LYS A 150 -6.56 -9.48 -12.93
C LYS A 150 -5.56 -10.15 -11.97
N GLY A 151 -6.09 -10.95 -11.05
CA GLY A 151 -5.35 -11.68 -10.04
C GLY A 151 -4.72 -10.85 -8.90
N ASP A 152 -4.82 -9.51 -8.92
CA ASP A 152 -4.42 -8.66 -7.80
C ASP A 152 -5.65 -8.22 -6.97
N VAL A 153 -5.47 -8.14 -5.66
CA VAL A 153 -6.54 -7.94 -4.66
C VAL A 153 -6.40 -6.62 -3.89
N HIS A 154 -5.29 -5.91 -4.05
CA HIS A 154 -5.02 -4.73 -3.24
C HIS A 154 -5.61 -3.48 -3.90
N ASP A 155 -6.36 -2.70 -3.11
CA ASP A 155 -7.15 -1.58 -3.62
C ASP A 155 -7.04 -0.29 -2.80
N ILE A 156 -6.31 -0.26 -1.67
CA ILE A 156 -6.19 0.94 -0.82
C ILE A 156 -5.78 2.17 -1.66
N GLY A 157 -4.70 2.05 -2.43
CA GLY A 157 -4.22 3.13 -3.30
C GLY A 157 -5.21 3.49 -4.42
N LYS A 158 -5.89 2.51 -5.01
CA LYS A 158 -6.94 2.74 -6.02
C LYS A 158 -8.08 3.55 -5.43
N ASN A 159 -8.58 3.16 -4.26
CA ASN A 159 -9.72 3.81 -3.61
C ASN A 159 -9.37 5.25 -3.22
N ILE A 160 -8.14 5.49 -2.75
CA ILE A 160 -7.62 6.84 -2.52
C ILE A 160 -7.67 7.68 -3.80
N VAL A 161 -7.17 7.16 -4.93
CA VAL A 161 -7.20 7.86 -6.22
C VAL A 161 -8.65 8.13 -6.68
N SER A 162 -9.53 7.13 -6.60
CA SER A 162 -10.96 7.25 -6.91
C SER A 162 -11.62 8.37 -6.10
N VAL A 163 -11.36 8.43 -4.79
CA VAL A 163 -11.90 9.47 -3.90
C VAL A 163 -11.37 10.85 -4.29
N VAL A 164 -10.06 10.99 -4.51
CA VAL A 164 -9.44 12.26 -4.88
C VAL A 164 -9.94 12.77 -6.25
N LEU A 165 -10.15 11.88 -7.22
CA LEU A 165 -10.74 12.24 -8.52
C LEU A 165 -12.22 12.60 -8.37
N GLY A 166 -12.99 11.85 -7.58
CA GLY A 166 -14.40 12.19 -7.28
C GLY A 166 -14.55 13.57 -6.63
N CYS A 167 -13.60 13.97 -5.76
CA CYS A 167 -13.52 15.32 -5.20
C CYS A 167 -13.37 16.43 -6.25
N ASN A 168 -12.88 16.11 -7.45
CA ASN A 168 -12.66 17.05 -8.55
C ASN A 168 -13.74 16.94 -9.63
N ASN A 169 -14.94 16.45 -9.27
CA ASN A 169 -16.11 16.30 -10.15
C ASN A 169 -15.90 15.35 -11.34
N TYR A 170 -15.08 14.32 -11.17
CA TYR A 170 -15.00 13.21 -12.12
C TYR A 170 -15.97 12.09 -11.72
N ASP A 171 -16.62 11.48 -12.70
CA ASP A 171 -17.48 10.30 -12.48
C ASP A 171 -16.63 9.04 -12.45
N ILE A 172 -16.63 8.33 -11.34
CA ILE A 172 -15.76 7.14 -11.16
C ILE A 172 -16.57 5.86 -11.32
N VAL A 173 -16.14 5.00 -12.25
CA VAL A 173 -16.62 3.63 -12.41
C VAL A 173 -15.55 2.70 -11.83
N ASP A 174 -15.71 2.31 -10.57
CA ASP A 174 -14.78 1.40 -9.89
C ASP A 174 -15.22 -0.06 -10.09
N LEU A 175 -14.42 -0.85 -10.82
CA LEU A 175 -14.70 -2.26 -11.08
C LEU A 175 -14.24 -3.20 -9.95
N GLY A 176 -13.59 -2.67 -8.92
CA GLY A 176 -13.04 -3.43 -7.81
C GLY A 176 -11.70 -4.08 -8.15
N VAL A 177 -11.53 -5.32 -7.69
CA VAL A 177 -10.26 -6.06 -7.74
C VAL A 177 -10.37 -7.35 -8.55
N MET A 178 -9.22 -7.90 -8.94
CA MET A 178 -9.10 -9.08 -9.79
C MET A 178 -9.90 -8.96 -11.09
N VAL A 179 -9.90 -7.78 -11.72
CA VAL A 179 -10.77 -7.51 -12.86
C VAL A 179 -10.10 -7.97 -14.17
N PRO A 180 -10.72 -8.88 -14.95
CA PRO A 180 -10.18 -9.32 -16.24
C PRO A 180 -10.12 -8.18 -17.27
N ALA A 181 -9.12 -8.24 -18.17
CA ALA A 181 -8.95 -7.27 -19.26
C ALA A 181 -10.22 -7.10 -20.11
N GLU A 182 -10.91 -8.20 -20.45
CA GLU A 182 -12.13 -8.12 -21.26
C GLU A 182 -13.23 -7.32 -20.55
N LYS A 183 -13.39 -7.50 -19.23
CA LYS A 183 -14.38 -6.76 -18.45
C LYS A 183 -14.03 -5.28 -18.36
N ILE A 184 -12.75 -4.95 -18.13
CA ILE A 184 -12.26 -3.55 -18.11
C ILE A 184 -12.60 -2.86 -19.42
N ILE A 185 -12.22 -3.48 -20.55
CA ILE A 185 -12.41 -2.90 -21.88
C ILE A 185 -13.90 -2.81 -22.24
N GLN A 186 -14.67 -3.87 -21.98
CA GLN A 186 -16.10 -3.87 -22.27
C GLN A 186 -16.85 -2.81 -21.46
N THR A 187 -16.58 -2.71 -20.15
CA THR A 187 -17.20 -1.67 -19.33
C THR A 187 -16.74 -0.27 -19.76
N ALA A 188 -15.48 -0.08 -20.15
CA ALA A 188 -15.01 1.21 -20.67
C ALA A 188 -15.81 1.67 -21.90
N ILE A 189 -16.13 0.74 -22.79
CA ILE A 189 -16.97 0.98 -23.98
C ILE A 189 -18.42 1.25 -23.57
N ASP A 190 -19.02 0.38 -22.77
CA ASP A 190 -20.44 0.44 -22.39
C ASP A 190 -20.75 1.73 -21.61
N GLU A 191 -19.88 2.09 -20.67
CA GLU A 191 -20.01 3.29 -19.85
C GLU A 191 -19.53 4.56 -20.57
N LYS A 192 -18.90 4.44 -21.74
CA LYS A 192 -18.30 5.53 -22.51
C LYS A 192 -17.36 6.38 -21.65
N VAL A 193 -16.40 5.71 -21.02
CA VAL A 193 -15.43 6.37 -20.15
C VAL A 193 -14.43 7.17 -20.97
N ASP A 194 -13.91 8.25 -20.39
CA ASP A 194 -12.92 9.11 -21.02
C ASP A 194 -11.48 8.67 -20.71
N VAL A 195 -11.25 8.00 -19.57
CA VAL A 195 -9.92 7.49 -19.14
C VAL A 195 -10.06 6.13 -18.44
N ILE A 196 -9.07 5.25 -18.64
CA ILE A 196 -8.94 3.99 -17.90
C ILE A 196 -7.74 4.06 -16.96
N GLY A 197 -7.97 3.84 -15.66
CA GLY A 197 -6.95 3.73 -14.62
C GLY A 197 -6.76 2.29 -14.15
N LEU A 198 -5.50 1.81 -14.20
CA LEU A 198 -5.11 0.47 -13.80
C LEU A 198 -4.23 0.50 -12.54
N SER A 199 -4.56 -0.34 -11.56
CA SER A 199 -3.82 -0.49 -10.30
C SER A 199 -3.22 -1.89 -10.14
N GLY A 200 -2.01 -1.97 -9.57
CA GLY A 200 -1.34 -3.24 -9.24
C GLY A 200 -0.29 -3.10 -8.13
N LEU A 201 -0.23 -4.08 -7.23
CA LEU A 201 0.70 -4.18 -6.11
C LEU A 201 1.79 -5.22 -6.34
N ILE A 202 1.49 -6.34 -6.99
CA ILE A 202 2.45 -7.44 -7.18
C ILE A 202 3.08 -7.41 -8.57
N THR A 203 4.20 -8.12 -8.76
CA THR A 203 4.93 -8.09 -10.03
C THR A 203 4.16 -8.71 -11.21
N PRO A 204 3.33 -9.78 -11.04
CA PRO A 204 2.48 -10.28 -12.13
C PRO A 204 1.48 -9.26 -12.67
N SER A 205 1.07 -8.29 -11.84
CA SER A 205 0.13 -7.23 -12.23
C SER A 205 0.68 -6.35 -13.36
N LEU A 206 2.01 -6.24 -13.48
CA LEU A 206 2.66 -5.49 -14.55
C LEU A 206 2.42 -6.10 -15.93
N ASP A 207 2.41 -7.44 -16.03
CA ASP A 207 2.16 -8.15 -17.28
C ASP A 207 0.70 -8.00 -17.71
N GLU A 208 -0.24 -8.00 -16.76
CA GLU A 208 -1.66 -7.72 -17.05
C GLU A 208 -1.87 -6.30 -17.59
N MET A 209 -1.13 -5.30 -17.08
CA MET A 209 -1.18 -3.94 -17.62
C MET A 209 -0.63 -3.84 -19.05
N VAL A 210 0.45 -4.58 -19.35
CA VAL A 210 0.98 -4.70 -20.73
C VAL A 210 -0.06 -5.36 -21.63
N HIS A 211 -0.68 -6.45 -21.17
CA HIS A 211 -1.71 -7.16 -21.92
C HIS A 211 -2.92 -6.27 -22.25
N ILE A 212 -3.42 -5.49 -21.28
CA ILE A 212 -4.54 -4.55 -21.49
C ILE A 212 -4.17 -3.49 -22.54
N ALA A 213 -2.95 -2.94 -22.47
CA ALA A 213 -2.48 -1.97 -23.46
C ALA A 213 -2.43 -2.58 -24.89
N SER A 214 -1.87 -3.78 -25.03
CA SER A 214 -1.86 -4.51 -26.31
C SER A 214 -3.27 -4.82 -26.82
N GLU A 215 -4.21 -5.14 -25.93
CA GLU A 215 -5.58 -5.49 -26.28
C GLU A 215 -6.39 -4.26 -26.74
N LEU A 216 -6.18 -3.10 -26.11
CA LEU A 216 -6.72 -1.82 -26.59
C LEU A 216 -6.21 -1.47 -27.99
N GLU A 217 -4.91 -1.66 -28.26
CA GLU A 217 -4.36 -1.47 -29.60
C GLU A 217 -4.98 -2.45 -30.61
N ARG A 218 -5.06 -3.74 -30.26
CA ARG A 218 -5.65 -4.78 -31.12
C ARG A 218 -7.09 -4.47 -31.52
N GLN A 219 -7.86 -3.88 -30.61
CA GLN A 219 -9.25 -3.47 -30.85
C GLN A 219 -9.37 -2.06 -31.45
N ASN A 220 -8.27 -1.35 -31.70
CA ASN A 220 -8.24 0.04 -32.17
C ASN A 220 -9.03 1.02 -31.28
N LEU A 221 -8.98 0.81 -29.96
CA LEU A 221 -9.61 1.68 -28.98
C LEU A 221 -8.65 2.83 -28.62
N GLU A 222 -9.20 3.95 -28.18
CA GLU A 222 -8.44 5.21 -28.00
C GLU A 222 -8.62 5.84 -26.62
N PHE A 223 -8.84 5.03 -25.59
CA PHE A 223 -8.85 5.51 -24.20
C PHE A 223 -7.41 5.82 -23.74
N PRO A 224 -7.13 7.00 -23.16
CA PRO A 224 -5.91 7.22 -22.37
C PRO A 224 -5.81 6.23 -21.21
N LEU A 225 -4.61 5.72 -20.95
CA LEU A 225 -4.31 4.81 -19.86
C LEU A 225 -3.53 5.51 -18.74
N MET A 226 -4.04 5.45 -17.53
CA MET A 226 -3.31 5.79 -16.31
C MET A 226 -2.83 4.50 -15.62
N ILE A 227 -1.53 4.43 -15.34
CA ILE A 227 -0.89 3.28 -14.69
C ILE A 227 -0.41 3.70 -13.30
N GLY A 228 -0.81 2.96 -12.26
CA GLY A 228 -0.39 3.22 -10.88
C GLY A 228 -0.35 1.96 -9.99
N GLY A 229 0.12 2.12 -8.76
CA GLY A 229 0.29 1.04 -7.78
C GLY A 229 1.77 0.72 -7.48
N ALA A 230 2.03 -0.04 -6.41
CA ALA A 230 3.35 -0.11 -5.79
C ALA A 230 4.46 -0.70 -6.67
N THR A 231 4.13 -1.65 -7.55
CA THR A 231 5.09 -2.25 -8.49
C THR A 231 5.29 -1.45 -9.76
N THR A 232 4.41 -0.46 -10.01
CA THR A 232 4.49 0.37 -11.22
C THR A 232 5.60 1.42 -11.09
N SER A 233 6.18 1.80 -12.22
CA SER A 233 7.16 2.88 -12.27
C SER A 233 7.16 3.52 -13.65
N LYS A 234 7.57 4.80 -13.71
CA LYS A 234 7.79 5.51 -14.98
C LYS A 234 8.69 4.71 -15.92
N ALA A 235 9.73 4.06 -15.39
CA ALA A 235 10.63 3.24 -16.17
C ALA A 235 9.93 2.04 -16.80
N HIS A 236 9.16 1.27 -16.02
CA HIS A 236 8.42 0.13 -16.55
C HIS A 236 7.36 0.58 -17.57
N THR A 237 6.60 1.63 -17.26
CA THR A 237 5.56 2.15 -18.15
C THR A 237 6.14 2.62 -19.49
N ALA A 238 7.21 3.41 -19.49
CA ALA A 238 7.83 3.90 -20.72
C ALA A 238 8.48 2.79 -21.56
N VAL A 239 9.06 1.76 -20.92
CA VAL A 239 9.83 0.72 -21.62
C VAL A 239 8.97 -0.47 -22.05
N LYS A 240 7.92 -0.82 -21.31
CA LYS A 240 7.15 -2.06 -21.51
C LYS A 240 5.67 -1.85 -21.85
N ILE A 241 5.00 -0.86 -21.28
CA ILE A 241 3.54 -0.65 -21.46
C ILE A 241 3.26 0.30 -22.62
N ALA A 242 3.79 1.53 -22.56
CA ALA A 242 3.57 2.57 -23.58
C ALA A 242 3.90 2.13 -25.02
N PRO A 243 4.93 1.30 -25.28
CA PRO A 243 5.19 0.83 -26.65
C PRO A 243 4.12 -0.10 -27.23
N GLN A 244 3.25 -0.69 -26.40
CA GLN A 244 2.20 -1.62 -26.84
C GLN A 244 0.94 -0.91 -27.35
N TYR A 245 0.83 0.40 -27.15
CA TYR A 245 -0.40 1.13 -27.37
C TYR A 245 -0.13 2.52 -27.93
N ARG A 246 -0.81 2.89 -29.02
CA ARG A 246 -0.51 4.13 -29.74
C ARG A 246 -1.00 5.39 -29.03
N ASN A 247 -2.00 5.26 -28.17
CA ASN A 247 -2.56 6.38 -27.42
C ASN A 247 -1.79 6.63 -26.11
N THR A 248 -2.17 7.67 -25.38
CA THR A 248 -1.46 8.17 -24.21
C THR A 248 -1.48 7.13 -23.09
N VAL A 249 -0.30 6.71 -22.67
CA VAL A 249 -0.07 5.90 -21.47
C VAL A 249 0.76 6.73 -20.50
N VAL A 250 0.24 6.96 -19.30
CA VAL A 250 0.89 7.79 -18.29
C VAL A 250 1.04 7.03 -16.97
N HIS A 251 2.26 7.02 -16.44
CA HIS A 251 2.51 6.59 -15.07
C HIS A 251 2.16 7.71 -14.09
N VAL A 252 1.37 7.38 -13.07
CA VAL A 252 0.95 8.31 -12.02
C VAL A 252 1.48 7.80 -10.68
N ASN A 253 2.35 8.60 -10.05
CA ASN A 253 3.05 8.18 -8.82
C ASN A 253 2.12 8.08 -7.61
N ASP A 254 1.20 9.03 -7.48
CA ASP A 254 0.39 9.24 -6.27
C ASP A 254 -0.94 9.91 -6.64
N ALA A 255 -1.88 9.90 -5.70
CA ALA A 255 -3.22 10.44 -5.92
C ALA A 255 -3.24 11.95 -6.11
N SER A 256 -2.28 12.69 -5.54
CA SER A 256 -2.20 14.15 -5.67
C SER A 256 -1.94 14.58 -7.12
N ARG A 257 -1.16 13.80 -7.85
CA ARG A 257 -0.85 14.05 -9.26
C ARG A 257 -1.96 13.59 -10.21
N ALA A 258 -2.80 12.64 -9.79
CA ALA A 258 -3.84 12.05 -10.64
C ALA A 258 -4.79 13.11 -11.22
N VAL A 259 -5.20 14.09 -10.41
CA VAL A 259 -6.10 15.18 -10.82
C VAL A 259 -5.51 16.00 -11.96
N ASN A 260 -4.26 16.44 -11.82
CA ASN A 260 -3.58 17.26 -12.82
C ASN A 260 -3.36 16.48 -14.13
N VAL A 261 -3.06 15.19 -14.02
CA VAL A 261 -2.90 14.30 -15.18
C VAL A 261 -4.21 14.16 -15.93
N VAL A 262 -5.31 13.80 -15.25
CA VAL A 262 -6.63 13.66 -15.88
C VAL A 262 -7.09 14.97 -16.51
N SER A 263 -6.95 16.09 -15.79
CA SER A 263 -7.30 17.42 -16.33
C SER A 263 -6.53 17.74 -17.61
N SER A 264 -5.23 17.40 -17.66
CA SER A 264 -4.41 17.57 -18.86
C SER A 264 -4.83 16.65 -20.01
N LEU A 265 -5.21 15.40 -19.71
CA LEU A 265 -5.69 14.43 -20.69
C LEU A 265 -7.02 14.83 -21.33
N LEU A 266 -7.93 15.41 -20.55
CA LEU A 266 -9.30 15.74 -21.01
C LEU A 266 -9.45 17.16 -21.56
N ASN A 267 -8.46 18.04 -21.33
CA ASN A 267 -8.50 19.41 -21.83
C ASN A 267 -8.32 19.44 -23.36
N LYS A 268 -9.37 19.86 -24.09
CA LYS A 268 -9.40 19.89 -25.56
C LYS A 268 -8.27 20.68 -26.23
N GLU A 269 -7.73 21.71 -25.57
CA GLU A 269 -6.66 22.55 -26.12
C GLU A 269 -5.27 21.99 -25.81
N LYS A 270 -5.10 21.38 -24.63
CA LYS A 270 -3.80 20.95 -24.10
C LYS A 270 -3.53 19.46 -24.27
N SER A 271 -4.55 18.62 -24.44
CA SER A 271 -4.43 17.16 -24.43
C SER A 271 -3.47 16.65 -25.50
N ASN A 272 -3.57 17.15 -26.73
CA ASN A 272 -2.68 16.78 -27.82
C ASN A 272 -1.22 17.16 -27.54
N ALA A 273 -0.98 18.38 -27.04
CA ALA A 273 0.36 18.83 -26.69
C ALA A 273 0.94 18.03 -25.52
N TYR A 274 0.12 17.73 -24.51
CA TYR A 274 0.50 16.90 -23.37
C TYR A 274 0.87 15.48 -23.80
N ALA A 275 0.04 14.84 -24.62
CA ALA A 275 0.27 13.49 -25.14
C ALA A 275 1.56 13.40 -25.97
N LEU A 276 1.81 14.39 -26.84
CA LEU A 276 3.02 14.46 -27.65
C LEU A 276 4.27 14.63 -26.78
N ASN A 277 4.27 15.60 -25.85
CA ASN A 277 5.39 15.85 -24.95
C ASN A 277 5.69 14.63 -24.08
N LEU A 278 4.65 13.95 -23.57
CA LEU A 278 4.83 12.74 -22.76
C LEU A 278 5.43 11.59 -23.58
N ARG A 279 4.99 11.45 -24.84
CA ARG A 279 5.54 10.44 -25.75
C ARG A 279 7.01 10.69 -26.05
N GLU A 280 7.38 11.93 -26.37
CA GLU A 280 8.78 12.33 -26.56
C GLU A 280 9.62 12.06 -25.31
N GLU A 281 9.10 12.42 -24.13
CA GLU A 281 9.77 12.15 -22.86
C GLU A 281 10.00 10.64 -22.64
N TYR A 282 8.99 9.81 -22.95
CA TYR A 282 9.08 8.36 -22.77
C TYR A 282 9.98 7.71 -23.81
N ASP A 283 9.96 8.18 -25.06
CA ASP A 283 10.85 7.71 -26.12
C ASP A 283 12.31 8.06 -25.78
N GLU A 284 12.60 9.29 -25.38
CA GLU A 284 13.93 9.68 -24.91
C GLU A 284 14.37 8.87 -23.68
N PHE A 285 13.47 8.70 -22.71
CA PHE A 285 13.77 7.93 -21.51
C PHE A 285 14.08 6.48 -21.87
N ARG A 286 13.29 5.86 -22.75
CA ARG A 286 13.47 4.50 -23.23
C ARG A 286 14.80 4.35 -23.98
N GLU A 287 15.12 5.26 -24.90
CA GLU A 287 16.40 5.26 -25.60
C GLU A 287 17.58 5.39 -24.64
N LYS A 288 17.50 6.31 -23.67
CA LYS A 288 18.52 6.45 -22.63
C LYS A 288 18.59 5.20 -21.74
N PHE A 289 17.46 4.58 -21.39
CA PHE A 289 17.41 3.40 -20.55
C PHE A 289 18.01 2.18 -21.26
N LEU A 290 17.65 1.97 -22.52
CA LEU A 290 18.18 0.90 -23.38
C LEU A 290 19.67 1.14 -23.71
N GLY A 291 20.07 2.39 -23.94
CA GLY A 291 21.46 2.79 -24.18
C GLY A 291 22.34 2.82 -22.92
N ARG A 292 21.74 2.96 -21.73
CA ARG A 292 22.39 2.79 -20.40
C ARG A 292 22.56 1.33 -20.00
N LYS A 293 22.30 0.37 -20.89
CA LYS A 293 22.95 -0.94 -20.81
C LYS A 293 24.46 -0.72 -20.93
N ILE A 294 25.12 -0.23 -19.87
CA ILE A 294 26.44 -0.74 -19.51
C ILE A 294 26.24 -2.24 -19.59
N GLU A 295 26.97 -2.92 -20.46
CA GLU A 295 26.97 -4.38 -20.53
C GLU A 295 27.30 -4.89 -19.13
N LYS A 296 26.26 -5.09 -18.34
CA LYS A 296 26.34 -5.75 -17.06
C LYS A 296 26.70 -7.16 -17.44
N GLU A 297 27.93 -7.51 -17.16
CA GLU A 297 28.40 -8.86 -17.38
C GLU A 297 27.72 -9.76 -16.34
N TYR A 298 27.15 -10.86 -16.80
CA TYR A 298 26.57 -11.89 -15.94
C TYR A 298 27.44 -13.13 -16.05
N VAL A 299 27.59 -13.84 -14.93
CA VAL A 299 28.27 -15.14 -14.88
C VAL A 299 27.27 -16.27 -15.07
N SER A 300 27.73 -17.44 -15.56
CA SER A 300 26.84 -18.60 -15.66
C SER A 300 26.37 -19.07 -14.28
N ILE A 301 25.26 -19.79 -14.23
CA ILE A 301 24.76 -20.35 -12.98
C ILE A 301 25.78 -21.29 -12.32
N GLU A 302 26.55 -22.05 -13.10
CA GLU A 302 27.63 -22.90 -12.60
C GLU A 302 28.76 -22.08 -11.98
N GLU A 303 29.21 -21.01 -12.63
CA GLU A 303 30.23 -20.11 -12.08
C GLU A 303 29.74 -19.46 -10.78
N ALA A 304 28.50 -18.98 -10.75
CA ALA A 304 27.88 -18.43 -9.55
C ALA A 304 27.81 -19.45 -8.40
N ARG A 305 27.48 -20.72 -8.70
CA ARG A 305 27.46 -21.83 -7.72
C ARG A 305 28.86 -22.20 -7.20
N GLN A 306 29.90 -22.05 -8.01
CA GLN A 306 31.30 -22.27 -7.58
C GLN A 306 31.76 -21.19 -6.60
N GLU A 307 31.37 -19.93 -6.85
CA GLU A 307 31.62 -18.77 -6.00
C GLU A 307 30.46 -18.46 -5.03
N ARG A 308 29.71 -19.50 -4.60
CA ARG A 308 28.64 -19.36 -3.60
C ARG A 308 29.15 -18.85 -2.26
N PHE A 309 28.26 -18.31 -1.44
CA PHE A 309 28.58 -18.03 -0.04
C PHE A 309 28.85 -19.35 0.71
N LYS A 310 29.95 -19.39 1.48
CA LYS A 310 30.40 -20.61 2.18
C LYS A 310 30.38 -20.36 3.68
N ILE A 311 29.68 -21.24 4.39
CA ILE A 311 29.72 -21.35 5.85
C ILE A 311 30.64 -22.52 6.19
N ASP A 312 31.49 -22.35 7.21
CA ASP A 312 32.31 -23.43 7.76
C ASP A 312 31.42 -24.30 8.67
N TRP A 313 30.70 -25.25 8.06
CA TRP A 313 29.69 -26.08 8.72
C TRP A 313 30.25 -26.95 9.85
N ASP A 314 31.55 -27.25 9.85
CA ASP A 314 32.21 -27.98 10.93
C ASP A 314 32.29 -27.16 12.21
N LYS A 315 32.44 -25.83 12.08
CA LYS A 315 32.46 -24.87 13.19
C LYS A 315 31.09 -24.29 13.53
N GLU A 316 30.11 -24.47 12.63
CA GLU A 316 28.77 -23.93 12.83
C GLU A 316 27.97 -24.78 13.83
N THR A 317 27.24 -24.09 14.71
CA THR A 317 26.33 -24.72 15.67
C THR A 317 24.90 -24.46 15.23
N ILE A 318 24.23 -25.52 14.80
CA ILE A 318 22.83 -25.46 14.37
C ILE A 318 21.93 -25.74 15.56
N SER A 319 21.08 -24.78 15.89
CA SER A 319 20.10 -24.92 16.97
C SER A 319 18.93 -25.79 16.52
N GLN A 320 18.75 -26.92 17.20
CA GLN A 320 17.58 -27.77 17.01
C GLN A 320 16.31 -27.05 17.50
N PRO A 321 15.23 -26.97 16.70
CA PRO A 321 13.96 -26.42 17.14
C PRO A 321 13.37 -27.18 18.32
N ASN A 322 12.81 -26.44 19.29
CA ASN A 322 12.07 -27.01 20.41
C ASN A 322 10.79 -27.74 19.97
N SER A 323 10.17 -27.31 18.86
CA SER A 323 8.99 -27.94 18.28
C SER A 323 9.11 -28.01 16.76
N LEU A 324 8.98 -29.23 16.22
CA LEU A 324 8.84 -29.48 14.79
C LEU A 324 7.36 -29.64 14.41
N GLY A 325 7.11 -29.60 13.10
CA GLY A 325 5.78 -29.81 12.52
C GLY A 325 4.90 -28.56 12.55
N ILE A 326 3.66 -28.74 12.07
CA ILE A 326 2.70 -27.64 11.88
C ILE A 326 2.02 -27.27 13.20
N LYS A 327 1.76 -25.98 13.36
CA LYS A 327 1.04 -25.35 14.47
C LYS A 327 0.04 -24.37 13.88
N VAL A 328 -1.17 -24.38 14.40
CA VAL A 328 -2.28 -23.50 13.97
C VAL A 328 -2.70 -22.63 15.14
N ILE A 329 -2.92 -21.34 14.86
CA ILE A 329 -3.48 -20.35 15.77
C ILE A 329 -4.75 -19.84 15.09
N GLU A 330 -5.91 -20.30 15.55
CA GLU A 330 -7.20 -19.95 14.93
C GLU A 330 -7.74 -18.59 15.39
N ASN A 331 -7.27 -18.08 16.54
CA ASN A 331 -7.75 -16.84 17.12
C ASN A 331 -6.66 -16.19 17.99
N GLN A 332 -5.77 -15.43 17.36
CA GLN A 332 -4.77 -14.64 18.05
C GLN A 332 -5.43 -13.39 18.65
N ASP A 333 -5.17 -13.14 19.94
CA ASP A 333 -5.60 -11.90 20.57
C ASP A 333 -4.90 -10.70 19.91
N LEU A 334 -5.71 -9.79 19.37
CA LEU A 334 -5.26 -8.58 18.70
C LEU A 334 -4.59 -7.61 19.69
N GLU A 335 -4.99 -7.59 20.95
CA GLU A 335 -4.36 -6.72 21.96
C GLU A 335 -2.88 -7.06 22.15
N ALA A 336 -2.53 -8.35 22.06
CA ALA A 336 -1.15 -8.81 22.13
C ALA A 336 -0.28 -8.38 20.94
N LEU A 337 -0.89 -8.00 19.81
CA LEU A 337 -0.19 -7.55 18.61
C LEU A 337 0.12 -6.06 18.61
N LEU A 338 -0.60 -5.26 19.40
CA LEU A 338 -0.44 -3.79 19.45
C LEU A 338 1.01 -3.33 19.67
N PRO A 339 1.81 -3.93 20.57
CA PRO A 339 3.19 -3.52 20.80
C PRO A 339 4.13 -3.71 19.60
N TYR A 340 3.71 -4.49 18.60
CA TYR A 340 4.50 -4.87 17.42
C TYR A 340 4.11 -4.09 16.16
N ILE A 341 3.17 -3.15 16.26
CA ILE A 341 2.77 -2.33 15.12
C ILE A 341 3.90 -1.34 14.77
N ASP A 342 4.38 -1.40 13.53
CA ASP A 342 5.07 -0.27 12.89
C ASP A 342 4.03 0.67 12.27
N TRP A 343 3.88 1.84 12.86
CA TRP A 343 2.97 2.91 12.41
C TRP A 343 3.52 3.70 11.22
N SER A 344 4.82 3.60 10.91
CA SER A 344 5.41 4.40 9.83
C SER A 344 4.80 4.08 8.45
N PRO A 345 4.52 2.82 8.09
CA PRO A 345 3.80 2.52 6.85
C PRO A 345 2.32 2.87 6.92
N PHE A 346 1.69 2.91 8.10
CA PHE A 346 0.31 3.41 8.24
C PHE A 346 0.22 4.88 7.79
N PHE A 347 1.11 5.75 8.27
CA PHE A 347 1.15 7.15 7.81
C PHE A 347 1.46 7.27 6.31
N ARG A 348 2.36 6.43 5.79
CA ARG A 348 2.66 6.40 4.36
C ARG A 348 1.48 6.00 3.48
N SER A 349 0.63 5.07 3.93
CA SER A 349 -0.63 4.74 3.24
C SER A 349 -1.58 5.93 3.13
N TRP A 350 -1.45 6.88 4.05
CA TRP A 350 -2.18 8.15 4.07
C TRP A 350 -1.37 9.32 3.49
N ASP A 351 -0.34 9.04 2.70
CA ASP A 351 0.53 10.04 2.05
C ASP A 351 1.17 11.05 3.02
N LEU A 352 1.36 10.62 4.28
CA LEU A 352 2.08 11.37 5.30
C LEU A 352 3.48 10.78 5.45
N HIS A 353 4.48 11.52 4.97
CA HIS A 353 5.87 11.08 5.00
C HIS A 353 6.57 11.49 6.29
N GLY A 354 7.07 10.50 7.03
CA GLY A 354 7.80 10.68 8.27
C GLY A 354 7.95 9.34 8.98
N LYS A 355 8.86 9.29 9.97
CA LYS A 355 9.02 8.12 10.83
C LYS A 355 8.18 8.31 12.08
N TYR A 356 7.47 7.27 12.51
CA TYR A 356 6.82 7.28 13.83
C TYR A 356 7.84 6.99 14.95
N PRO A 357 7.76 7.67 16.12
CA PRO A 357 6.78 8.67 16.52
C PRO A 357 7.10 10.11 16.08
N GLN A 358 8.28 10.37 15.48
CA GLN A 358 8.75 11.73 15.16
C GLN A 358 7.78 12.52 14.27
N ILE A 359 7.05 11.84 13.38
CA ILE A 359 6.05 12.45 12.50
C ILE A 359 4.94 13.18 13.27
N LEU A 360 4.66 12.78 14.52
CA LEU A 360 3.64 13.43 15.36
C LEU A 360 4.06 14.83 15.83
N GLU A 361 5.37 15.11 15.82
CA GLU A 361 5.96 16.40 16.25
C GLU A 361 6.42 17.24 15.05
N ASP A 362 6.17 16.78 13.83
CA ASP A 362 6.57 17.48 12.60
C ASP A 362 5.85 18.84 12.49
N GLU A 363 6.60 19.89 12.12
CA GLU A 363 6.07 21.27 12.05
C GLU A 363 5.02 21.47 10.96
N VAL A 364 5.04 20.65 9.90
CA VAL A 364 4.16 20.79 8.73
C VAL A 364 3.00 19.79 8.82
N VAL A 365 3.30 18.51 9.05
CA VAL A 365 2.29 17.44 9.02
C VAL A 365 1.88 16.94 10.40
N GLY A 366 2.58 17.33 11.47
CA GLY A 366 2.43 16.72 12.79
C GLY A 366 1.03 16.86 13.38
N ALA A 367 0.40 18.01 13.24
CA ALA A 367 -0.98 18.21 13.68
C ALA A 367 -1.96 17.23 13.00
N GLN A 368 -1.79 16.98 11.70
CA GLN A 368 -2.61 16.00 10.99
C GLN A 368 -2.23 14.55 11.26
N ALA A 369 -0.94 14.27 11.44
CA ALA A 369 -0.50 12.94 11.87
C ALA A 369 -1.10 12.58 13.24
N GLN A 370 -1.16 13.52 14.18
CA GLN A 370 -1.80 13.34 15.48
C GLN A 370 -3.31 13.09 15.37
N GLU A 371 -4.02 13.86 14.54
CA GLU A 371 -5.46 13.68 14.33
C GLU A 371 -5.76 12.31 13.70
N LEU A 372 -5.04 11.96 12.62
CA LEU A 372 -5.17 10.66 11.96
C LEU A 372 -4.87 9.51 12.92
N TYR A 373 -3.80 9.62 13.70
CA TYR A 373 -3.44 8.63 14.70
C TYR A 373 -4.53 8.49 15.76
N HIS A 374 -5.09 9.59 16.24
CA HIS A 374 -6.18 9.57 17.21
C HIS A 374 -7.44 8.88 16.66
N ASP A 375 -7.81 9.14 15.42
CA ASP A 375 -8.94 8.47 14.77
C ASP A 375 -8.67 6.98 14.55
N ALA A 376 -7.43 6.62 14.18
CA ALA A 376 -6.99 5.23 14.12
C ALA A 376 -7.11 4.53 15.48
N GLN A 377 -6.71 5.19 16.57
CA GLN A 377 -6.84 4.66 17.94
C GLN A 377 -8.31 4.45 18.36
N LYS A 378 -9.24 5.31 17.92
CA LYS A 378 -10.68 5.12 18.18
C LYS A 378 -11.21 3.89 17.45
N MET A 379 -10.92 3.77 16.15
CA MET A 379 -11.36 2.61 15.37
C MET A 379 -10.72 1.32 15.89
N LEU A 380 -9.43 1.37 16.24
CA LEU A 380 -8.72 0.29 16.89
C LEU A 380 -9.43 -0.17 18.16
N SER A 381 -9.80 0.77 19.05
CA SER A 381 -10.54 0.47 20.28
C SER A 381 -11.89 -0.20 20.00
N GLN A 382 -12.58 0.23 18.94
CA GLN A 382 -13.82 -0.40 18.50
C GLN A 382 -13.59 -1.82 18.00
N ILE A 383 -12.61 -2.03 17.12
CA ILE A 383 -12.23 -3.35 16.58
C ILE A 383 -11.93 -4.34 17.72
N LEU A 384 -11.16 -3.92 18.72
CA LEU A 384 -10.79 -4.76 19.87
C LEU A 384 -12.00 -5.10 20.74
N LYS A 385 -12.85 -4.10 21.03
CA LYS A 385 -14.05 -4.28 21.87
C LYS A 385 -15.09 -5.17 21.22
N GLU A 386 -15.35 -4.96 19.93
CA GLU A 386 -16.38 -5.65 19.16
C GLU A 386 -15.89 -6.94 18.51
N LYS A 387 -14.56 -7.17 18.49
CA LYS A 387 -13.90 -8.32 17.88
C LYS A 387 -14.30 -8.50 16.40
N THR A 388 -14.34 -7.39 15.68
CA THR A 388 -14.76 -7.37 14.26
C THR A 388 -13.73 -7.95 13.31
N LEU A 389 -12.45 -8.00 13.72
CA LEU A 389 -11.37 -8.63 12.97
C LEU A 389 -10.89 -9.91 13.67
N THR A 390 -10.53 -10.92 12.89
CA THR A 390 -9.96 -12.18 13.40
C THR A 390 -8.54 -12.40 12.86
N ALA A 391 -7.58 -12.56 13.78
CA ALA A 391 -6.20 -12.90 13.43
C ALA A 391 -5.95 -14.41 13.52
N LYS A 392 -5.42 -14.98 12.43
CA LYS A 392 -5.09 -16.41 12.32
C LYS A 392 -3.67 -16.62 11.81
N ALA A 393 -3.06 -17.73 12.21
CA ALA A 393 -1.76 -18.13 11.70
C ALA A 393 -1.65 -19.64 11.55
N VAL A 394 -0.89 -20.07 10.55
CA VAL A 394 -0.36 -21.42 10.46
C VAL A 394 1.14 -21.30 10.21
N PHE A 395 1.93 -22.08 10.95
CA PHE A 395 3.37 -22.10 10.77
C PHE A 395 3.92 -23.48 11.11
N GLY A 396 5.13 -23.77 10.65
CA GLY A 396 5.78 -25.03 10.98
C GLY A 396 7.28 -24.94 10.80
N ILE A 397 8.00 -25.78 11.53
CA ILE A 397 9.46 -25.92 11.40
C ILE A 397 9.75 -27.36 11.01
N PHE A 398 10.57 -27.51 9.97
CA PHE A 398 10.85 -28.80 9.34
C PHE A 398 12.36 -29.03 9.30
N PRO A 399 12.83 -30.27 9.52
CA PRO A 399 14.19 -30.66 9.16
C PRO A 399 14.42 -30.32 7.69
N ALA A 400 15.52 -29.62 7.40
CA ALA A 400 15.86 -29.14 6.08
C ALA A 400 17.35 -29.28 5.78
N GLN A 401 17.67 -29.50 4.51
CA GLN A 401 19.04 -29.45 4.00
C GLN A 401 19.06 -28.79 2.62
N SER A 402 20.16 -28.14 2.25
CA SER A 402 20.34 -27.62 0.90
C SER A 402 20.97 -28.67 -0.02
N ASN A 403 20.64 -28.63 -1.32
CA ASN A 403 21.32 -29.48 -2.31
C ASN A 403 22.39 -28.69 -3.08
N ASP A 404 23.06 -29.35 -4.03
CA ASP A 404 24.08 -28.76 -4.87
C ASP A 404 23.53 -27.80 -5.95
N LYS A 405 22.21 -27.78 -6.15
CA LYS A 405 21.48 -26.98 -7.16
C LYS A 405 20.69 -25.80 -6.58
N ASP A 406 21.04 -25.37 -5.37
CA ASP A 406 20.43 -24.21 -4.69
C ASP A 406 18.99 -24.44 -4.19
N ASP A 407 18.53 -25.69 -4.08
CA ASP A 407 17.24 -25.98 -3.45
C ASP A 407 17.38 -26.16 -1.95
N ILE A 408 16.29 -25.90 -1.23
CA ILE A 408 16.13 -26.28 0.17
C ILE A 408 15.13 -27.44 0.22
N ILE A 409 15.58 -28.60 0.68
CA ILE A 409 14.77 -29.80 0.80
C ILE A 409 14.31 -29.93 2.24
N ILE A 410 12.99 -29.87 2.48
CA ILE A 410 12.41 -30.15 3.79
C ILE A 410 11.94 -31.61 3.86
N ASN A 411 11.94 -32.17 5.08
CA ASN A 411 11.36 -33.47 5.38
C ASN A 411 10.07 -33.30 6.20
N LYS A 412 8.92 -33.63 5.61
CA LYS A 412 7.61 -33.64 6.24
C LYS A 412 7.12 -35.08 6.33
N ASN A 413 7.21 -35.71 7.50
CA ASN A 413 6.75 -37.09 7.72
C ASN A 413 7.31 -38.08 6.69
N GLU A 414 8.62 -38.05 6.44
CA GLU A 414 9.34 -38.87 5.44
C GLU A 414 9.15 -38.46 3.98
N GLU A 415 8.28 -37.49 3.70
CA GLU A 415 8.14 -36.87 2.39
C GLU A 415 9.16 -35.74 2.21
N LYS A 416 9.97 -35.82 1.14
CA LYS A 416 10.91 -34.77 0.75
C LYS A 416 10.22 -33.77 -0.17
N ILE A 417 10.15 -32.50 0.26
CA ILE A 417 9.56 -31.40 -0.51
C ILE A 417 10.66 -30.36 -0.75
N ALA A 418 10.75 -29.86 -1.98
CA ALA A 418 11.81 -28.95 -2.39
C ALA A 418 11.30 -27.52 -2.61
N PHE A 419 11.93 -26.56 -1.95
CA PHE A 419 11.80 -25.14 -2.20
C PHE A 419 12.89 -24.68 -3.16
N ARG A 420 12.50 -23.95 -4.20
CA ARG A 420 13.41 -23.45 -5.23
C ARG A 420 13.94 -22.09 -4.81
N THR A 421 15.27 -21.97 -4.80
CA THR A 421 15.91 -20.66 -4.65
C THR A 421 16.61 -20.25 -5.93
N LEU A 422 16.82 -18.94 -6.05
CA LEU A 422 17.57 -18.29 -7.11
C LEU A 422 18.87 -17.73 -6.56
N ARG A 423 19.87 -17.67 -7.43
CA ARG A 423 21.22 -17.18 -7.17
C ARG A 423 21.49 -15.91 -7.97
N GLN A 424 22.20 -14.98 -7.33
CA GLN A 424 22.69 -13.78 -8.01
C GLN A 424 23.63 -14.15 -9.17
N GLN A 425 23.48 -13.52 -10.34
CA GLN A 425 24.37 -13.75 -11.51
C GLN A 425 25.10 -12.50 -12.00
N LEU A 426 24.80 -11.31 -11.46
CA LEU A 426 25.52 -10.09 -11.84
C LEU A 426 26.99 -10.18 -11.42
N LYS A 427 27.92 -10.14 -12.39
CA LYS A 427 29.37 -10.30 -12.14
C LYS A 427 29.84 -9.34 -11.06
N LYS A 428 30.50 -9.91 -10.05
CA LYS A 428 30.99 -9.16 -8.90
C LYS A 428 32.50 -8.91 -8.98
N SER A 429 32.97 -7.96 -8.18
CA SER A 429 34.39 -7.82 -7.90
C SER A 429 34.95 -9.11 -7.30
N LYS A 430 36.18 -9.49 -7.69
CA LYS A 430 36.86 -10.71 -7.25
C LYS A 430 36.74 -10.94 -5.74
N GLY A 431 36.38 -12.17 -5.34
CA GLY A 431 36.27 -12.60 -3.94
C GLY A 431 34.96 -12.23 -3.24
N LYS A 432 33.99 -11.66 -3.95
CA LYS A 432 32.63 -11.46 -3.43
C LYS A 432 31.74 -12.64 -3.83
N PRO A 433 31.04 -13.28 -2.88
CA PRO A 433 30.21 -14.45 -3.19
C PRO A 433 28.92 -14.06 -3.90
N TYR A 434 28.38 -14.97 -4.69
CA TYR A 434 27.02 -14.90 -5.22
C TYR A 434 26.06 -15.56 -4.23
N TYR A 435 25.07 -14.82 -3.73
CA TYR A 435 24.16 -15.35 -2.71
C TYR A 435 22.98 -16.07 -3.34
N ALA A 436 22.56 -17.17 -2.71
CA ALA A 436 21.24 -17.78 -2.79
C ALA A 436 20.73 -18.03 -1.36
N LEU A 437 19.41 -18.08 -1.14
CA LEU A 437 18.86 -18.33 0.21
C LEU A 437 19.27 -19.72 0.74
N SER A 438 19.45 -20.70 -0.15
CA SER A 438 19.93 -22.04 0.19
C SER A 438 21.31 -22.05 0.85
N ASP A 439 22.13 -21.00 0.65
CA ASP A 439 23.47 -20.90 1.25
C ASP A 439 23.42 -20.81 2.79
N PHE A 440 22.26 -20.48 3.37
CA PHE A 440 22.05 -20.35 4.81
C PHE A 440 21.52 -21.63 5.48
N ILE A 441 21.39 -22.73 4.74
CA ILE A 441 20.93 -24.03 5.22
C ILE A 441 22.03 -25.07 4.98
N ALA A 442 22.33 -25.90 5.99
CA ALA A 442 23.38 -26.91 5.89
C ALA A 442 23.12 -27.87 4.71
N PRO A 443 24.13 -28.15 3.87
CA PRO A 443 23.95 -28.98 2.68
C PRO A 443 23.79 -30.46 3.05
N GLU A 444 23.16 -31.26 2.18
CA GLU A 444 23.06 -32.72 2.32
C GLU A 444 24.44 -33.41 2.38
N THR A 445 25.48 -32.74 1.87
CA THR A 445 26.88 -33.20 1.95
C THR A 445 27.54 -32.91 3.29
N SER A 446 26.91 -32.12 4.16
CA SER A 446 27.35 -31.94 5.53
C SER A 446 26.73 -33.02 6.43
N ASP A 447 27.46 -33.46 7.45
CA ASP A 447 26.93 -34.37 8.48
C ASP A 447 26.00 -33.67 9.49
N LYS A 448 25.39 -32.54 9.09
CA LYS A 448 24.59 -31.66 9.95
C LYS A 448 23.12 -31.64 9.49
N GLN A 449 22.22 -31.77 10.45
CA GLN A 449 20.79 -31.52 10.23
C GLN A 449 20.49 -30.05 10.50
N ASP A 450 19.90 -29.38 9.51
CA ASP A 450 19.40 -28.01 9.64
C ASP A 450 17.87 -27.95 9.55
N TYR A 451 17.29 -26.75 9.57
CA TYR A 451 15.85 -26.56 9.64
C TYR A 451 15.41 -25.33 8.85
N LEU A 452 14.21 -25.43 8.29
CA LEU A 452 13.51 -24.32 7.64
C LEU A 452 12.16 -24.15 8.33
N GLY A 453 11.84 -22.91 8.73
CA GLY A 453 10.47 -22.58 9.14
C GLY A 453 9.67 -22.01 7.99
N LEU A 454 8.35 -22.19 8.03
CA LEU A 454 7.38 -21.64 7.10
C LEU A 454 6.25 -20.99 7.90
N PHE A 455 5.63 -19.93 7.38
CA PHE A 455 4.45 -19.34 8.01
C PHE A 455 3.50 -18.71 7.00
N CYS A 456 2.23 -18.62 7.40
CA CYS A 456 1.24 -17.70 6.88
C CYS A 456 0.44 -17.13 8.06
N VAL A 457 0.32 -15.80 8.13
CA VAL A 457 -0.52 -15.08 9.09
C VAL A 457 -1.52 -14.21 8.34
N THR A 458 -2.65 -13.94 8.98
CA THR A 458 -3.64 -12.97 8.50
C THR A 458 -4.29 -12.27 9.67
N ALA A 459 -4.68 -11.01 9.46
CA ALA A 459 -5.59 -10.27 10.32
C ALA A 459 -6.79 -9.71 9.53
N GLY A 460 -7.01 -10.23 8.31
CA GLY A 460 -7.92 -9.63 7.35
C GLY A 460 -9.35 -10.18 7.35
N PHE A 461 -9.66 -11.23 8.11
CA PHE A 461 -11.04 -11.71 8.21
C PHE A 461 -11.91 -10.70 8.95
N GLY A 462 -13.00 -10.26 8.32
CA GLY A 462 -13.89 -9.19 8.80
C GLY A 462 -13.59 -7.82 8.20
N THR A 463 -12.42 -7.64 7.57
CA THR A 463 -12.00 -6.34 7.02
C THR A 463 -12.86 -5.92 5.84
N GLU A 464 -13.14 -6.83 4.92
CA GLU A 464 -13.91 -6.52 3.70
C GLU A 464 -15.37 -6.24 4.02
N GLU A 465 -15.96 -6.99 4.96
CA GLU A 465 -17.31 -6.79 5.45
C GLU A 465 -17.45 -5.41 6.12
N LEU A 466 -16.48 -5.05 6.98
CA LEU A 466 -16.49 -3.78 7.68
C LEU A 466 -16.23 -2.59 6.73
N ALA A 467 -15.30 -2.74 5.78
CA ALA A 467 -15.05 -1.73 4.75
C ALA A 467 -16.29 -1.49 3.89
N LYS A 468 -16.95 -2.54 3.39
CA LYS A 468 -18.19 -2.43 2.63
C LYS A 468 -19.32 -1.78 3.42
N ALA A 469 -19.41 -2.05 4.73
CA ALA A 469 -20.39 -1.41 5.58
C ALA A 469 -20.18 0.11 5.67
N TYR A 470 -18.92 0.57 5.73
CA TYR A 470 -18.59 2.00 5.68
C TYR A 470 -18.81 2.60 4.28
N GLU A 471 -18.43 1.90 3.21
CA GLU A 471 -18.66 2.34 1.82
C GLU A 471 -20.15 2.52 1.53
N ALA A 472 -21.01 1.61 2.00
CA ALA A 472 -22.47 1.71 1.88
C ALA A 472 -23.05 2.92 2.63
N GLN A 473 -22.32 3.46 3.62
CA GLN A 473 -22.65 4.67 4.35
C GLN A 473 -21.97 5.93 3.76
N ASN A 474 -21.33 5.81 2.60
CA ASN A 474 -20.52 6.85 1.96
C ASN A 474 -19.33 7.33 2.82
N ASP A 475 -18.79 6.47 3.68
CA ASP A 475 -17.68 6.77 4.58
C ASP A 475 -16.36 6.13 4.11
N ASP A 476 -15.82 6.67 3.01
CA ASP A 476 -14.55 6.19 2.44
C ASP A 476 -13.38 6.31 3.43
N TYR A 477 -13.44 7.29 4.34
CA TYR A 477 -12.40 7.51 5.35
C TYR A 477 -12.28 6.30 6.27
N ASN A 478 -13.40 5.84 6.82
CA ASN A 478 -13.39 4.68 7.71
C ASN A 478 -13.19 3.36 6.94
N ALA A 479 -13.64 3.26 5.69
CA ALA A 479 -13.36 2.10 4.84
C ALA A 479 -11.86 1.94 4.55
N ILE A 480 -11.14 3.02 4.27
CA ILE A 480 -9.68 3.00 4.09
C ILE A 480 -8.98 2.77 5.43
N MET A 481 -9.46 3.37 6.52
CA MET A 481 -8.89 3.23 7.86
C MET A 481 -8.89 1.77 8.32
N VAL A 482 -10.01 1.04 8.18
CA VAL A 482 -10.09 -0.37 8.60
C VAL A 482 -9.14 -1.25 7.78
N LYS A 483 -9.04 -1.03 6.46
CA LYS A 483 -8.11 -1.74 5.59
C LYS A 483 -6.65 -1.48 6.01
N ALA A 484 -6.29 -0.22 6.25
CA ALA A 484 -4.96 0.16 6.71
C ALA A 484 -4.61 -0.42 8.09
N LEU A 485 -5.56 -0.46 9.03
CA LEU A 485 -5.38 -1.07 10.35
C LEU A 485 -5.24 -2.59 10.28
N ALA A 486 -6.03 -3.26 9.43
CA ALA A 486 -5.90 -4.70 9.22
C ALA A 486 -4.51 -5.07 8.69
N ASP A 487 -3.98 -4.30 7.73
CA ASP A 487 -2.60 -4.47 7.23
C ASP A 487 -1.57 -4.29 8.36
N ARG A 488 -1.76 -3.30 9.25
CA ARG A 488 -0.89 -3.11 10.42
C ARG A 488 -0.93 -4.32 11.36
N PHE A 489 -2.11 -4.90 11.59
CA PHE A 489 -2.22 -6.10 12.40
C PHE A 489 -1.57 -7.33 11.76
N ALA A 490 -1.71 -7.50 10.44
CA ALA A 490 -1.08 -8.62 9.73
C ALA A 490 0.46 -8.57 9.83
N GLU A 491 1.04 -7.39 9.64
CA GLU A 491 2.49 -7.16 9.78
C GLU A 491 2.95 -7.31 11.23
N ALA A 492 2.20 -6.76 12.18
CA ALA A 492 2.47 -6.94 13.60
C ALA A 492 2.40 -8.42 14.01
N PHE A 493 1.48 -9.20 13.42
CA PHE A 493 1.40 -10.64 13.65
C PHE A 493 2.60 -11.37 13.06
N ALA A 494 3.07 -10.99 11.88
CA ALA A 494 4.28 -11.57 11.30
C ALA A 494 5.51 -11.33 12.20
N GLU A 495 5.65 -10.13 12.77
CA GLU A 495 6.72 -9.78 13.72
C GLU A 495 6.58 -10.55 15.06
N TYR A 496 5.38 -10.53 15.64
CA TYR A 496 5.07 -11.25 16.88
C TYR A 496 5.33 -12.75 16.74
N LEU A 497 4.82 -13.38 15.68
CA LEU A 497 4.99 -14.81 15.44
C LEU A 497 6.47 -15.13 15.19
N HIS A 498 7.18 -14.31 14.42
CA HIS A 498 8.61 -14.51 14.22
C HIS A 498 9.36 -14.46 15.56
N ARG A 499 9.08 -13.48 16.43
CA ARG A 499 9.64 -13.43 17.78
C ARG A 499 9.32 -14.70 18.57
N GLU A 500 8.07 -15.16 18.61
CA GLU A 500 7.71 -16.39 19.30
C GLU A 500 8.43 -17.63 18.72
N VAL A 501 8.68 -17.65 17.41
CA VAL A 501 9.51 -18.69 16.79
C VAL A 501 10.95 -18.62 17.29
N ARG A 502 11.58 -17.43 17.31
CA ARG A 502 12.96 -17.27 17.81
C ARG A 502 13.12 -17.66 19.27
N LEU A 503 12.18 -17.22 20.12
CA LEU A 503 12.23 -17.40 21.57
C LEU A 503 11.79 -18.80 22.02
N LYS A 504 10.71 -19.32 21.43
CA LYS A 504 9.98 -20.48 21.98
C LYS A 504 9.98 -21.68 21.05
N TYR A 505 9.48 -21.55 19.82
CA TYR A 505 9.24 -22.72 18.96
C TYR A 505 10.52 -23.27 18.33
N TRP A 506 11.37 -22.39 17.81
CA TRP A 506 12.73 -22.72 17.42
C TRP A 506 13.67 -22.59 18.61
N GLY A 507 13.57 -21.49 19.36
CA GLY A 507 14.24 -21.35 20.65
C GLY A 507 15.75 -21.14 20.58
N TYR A 508 16.28 -20.60 19.48
CA TYR A 508 17.70 -20.28 19.34
C TYR A 508 18.11 -18.95 19.96
N ALA A 509 17.14 -18.16 20.45
CA ALA A 509 17.37 -16.83 21.02
C ALA A 509 16.59 -16.61 22.34
N GLN A 510 16.56 -17.60 23.24
CA GLN A 510 15.72 -17.56 24.46
C GLN A 510 15.97 -16.34 25.36
N ASP A 511 17.18 -15.80 25.36
CA ASP A 511 17.57 -14.62 26.16
C ASP A 511 17.36 -13.28 25.42
N GLU A 512 16.76 -13.29 24.22
CA GLU A 512 16.49 -12.07 23.44
C GLU A 512 15.43 -11.19 24.14
N SER A 513 15.81 -9.93 24.38
CA SER A 513 14.93 -8.90 24.92
C SER A 513 15.08 -7.63 24.06
N LEU A 514 14.28 -7.55 23.00
CA LEU A 514 14.26 -6.41 22.07
C LEU A 514 12.99 -5.59 22.26
N ASP A 515 13.14 -4.26 22.18
CA ASP A 515 12.02 -3.35 22.02
C ASP A 515 11.53 -3.32 20.57
N ASN A 516 10.38 -2.67 20.33
CA ASN A 516 9.79 -2.64 18.99
C ASN A 516 10.68 -1.91 17.96
N GLU A 517 11.43 -0.88 18.38
CA GLU A 517 12.35 -0.19 17.46
C GLU A 517 13.49 -1.10 17.01
N ALA A 518 14.03 -1.93 17.91
CA ALA A 518 15.03 -2.92 17.58
C ALA A 518 14.48 -4.05 16.71
N LEU A 519 13.22 -4.46 16.89
CA LEU A 519 12.53 -5.41 16.01
C LEU A 519 12.37 -4.84 14.60
N ILE A 520 11.88 -3.60 14.46
CA ILE A 520 11.73 -2.90 13.16
C ILE A 520 13.10 -2.74 12.47
N ALA A 521 14.16 -2.49 13.24
CA ALA A 521 15.53 -2.40 12.74
C ALA A 521 16.19 -3.78 12.51
N GLU A 522 15.43 -4.87 12.65
CA GLU A 522 15.86 -6.25 12.44
C GLU A 522 17.09 -6.65 13.28
N LYS A 523 17.21 -6.14 14.51
CA LYS A 523 18.36 -6.40 15.42
C LYS A 523 18.32 -7.78 16.10
N TYR A 524 17.67 -8.76 15.48
CA TYR A 524 17.60 -10.14 15.93
C TYR A 524 18.43 -11.06 15.03
N ARG A 525 18.72 -12.27 15.52
CA ARG A 525 19.31 -13.35 14.71
C ARG A 525 18.24 -13.96 13.79
N GLY A 526 18.61 -14.25 12.55
CA GLY A 526 17.74 -14.90 11.57
C GLY A 526 16.92 -13.93 10.73
N ILE A 527 16.24 -14.44 9.70
CA ILE A 527 15.42 -13.66 8.77
C ILE A 527 14.11 -14.38 8.45
N ARG A 528 13.13 -13.62 7.95
CA ARG A 528 11.82 -14.11 7.51
C ARG A 528 11.46 -13.72 6.05
N PRO A 529 12.22 -14.17 5.04
CA PRO A 529 11.98 -13.78 3.65
C PRO A 529 10.63 -14.27 3.14
N ALA A 530 9.96 -13.44 2.35
CA ALA A 530 8.62 -13.69 1.81
C ALA A 530 8.66 -13.75 0.27
N PRO A 531 8.12 -14.81 -0.36
CA PRO A 531 8.00 -14.91 -1.81
C PRO A 531 7.42 -13.64 -2.47
N GLY A 532 8.13 -13.11 -3.46
CA GLY A 532 7.85 -11.84 -4.15
C GLY A 532 8.78 -10.68 -3.74
N TYR A 533 9.45 -10.79 -2.60
CA TYR A 533 10.48 -9.81 -2.21
C TYR A 533 11.80 -10.03 -2.98
N PRO A 534 12.68 -9.02 -3.07
CA PRO A 534 13.91 -9.12 -3.85
C PRO A 534 14.84 -10.31 -3.51
N ALA A 535 14.79 -10.84 -2.28
CA ALA A 535 15.58 -12.01 -1.84
C ALA A 535 15.03 -13.35 -2.34
N CYS A 536 13.74 -13.42 -2.65
CA CYS A 536 13.05 -14.59 -3.19
C CYS A 536 11.91 -14.09 -4.09
N PRO A 537 12.22 -13.55 -5.27
CA PRO A 537 11.22 -12.89 -6.12
C PRO A 537 10.22 -13.87 -6.74
N ASP A 538 10.43 -15.18 -6.58
CA ASP A 538 9.57 -16.22 -7.09
C ASP A 538 8.26 -16.32 -6.31
N HIS A 539 7.16 -15.87 -6.91
CA HIS A 539 5.83 -15.99 -6.33
C HIS A 539 5.31 -17.44 -6.31
N LEU A 540 5.79 -18.33 -7.20
CA LEU A 540 5.33 -19.74 -7.30
C LEU A 540 5.66 -20.54 -6.04
N GLU A 541 6.64 -20.11 -5.24
CA GLU A 541 6.94 -20.78 -3.98
C GLU A 541 5.83 -20.63 -2.93
N LYS A 542 4.90 -19.67 -3.09
CA LYS A 542 3.70 -19.62 -2.23
C LYS A 542 2.84 -20.87 -2.40
N GLU A 543 2.74 -21.43 -3.60
CA GLU A 543 2.00 -22.69 -3.82
C GLU A 543 2.56 -23.81 -2.94
N THR A 544 3.90 -23.90 -2.85
CA THR A 544 4.59 -24.89 -2.02
C THR A 544 4.40 -24.61 -0.52
N ILE A 545 4.40 -23.34 -0.08
CA ILE A 545 4.04 -22.98 1.31
C ILE A 545 2.59 -23.42 1.61
N TRP A 546 1.65 -23.16 0.70
CA TRP A 546 0.24 -23.51 0.84
C TRP A 546 0.03 -25.01 0.98
N GLU A 547 0.69 -25.80 0.14
CA GLU A 547 0.64 -27.26 0.18
C GLU A 547 1.25 -27.82 1.47
N VAL A 548 2.42 -27.31 1.88
CA VAL A 548 3.12 -27.81 3.06
C VAL A 548 2.34 -27.50 4.33
N LEU A 549 1.89 -26.25 4.50
CA LEU A 549 1.21 -25.79 5.70
C LEU A 549 -0.31 -26.02 5.69
N LYS A 550 -0.89 -26.45 4.56
CA LYS A 550 -2.35 -26.57 4.37
C LYS A 550 -3.07 -25.26 4.65
N VAL A 551 -2.52 -24.15 4.17
CA VAL A 551 -2.92 -22.78 4.59
C VAL A 551 -4.41 -22.50 4.38
N GLU A 552 -4.95 -22.85 3.21
CA GLU A 552 -6.36 -22.63 2.90
C GLU A 552 -7.28 -23.49 3.79
N GLU A 553 -6.89 -24.74 4.08
CA GLU A 553 -7.66 -25.66 4.90
C GLU A 553 -7.64 -25.26 6.38
N GLU A 554 -6.49 -24.86 6.90
CA GLU A 554 -6.27 -24.60 8.33
C GLU A 554 -6.73 -23.19 8.76
N ILE A 555 -6.49 -22.17 7.93
CA ILE A 555 -6.79 -20.78 8.30
C ILE A 555 -7.68 -20.04 7.30
N GLY A 556 -8.00 -20.63 6.14
CA GLY A 556 -8.92 -20.05 5.15
C GLY A 556 -8.30 -18.98 4.25
N VAL A 557 -6.99 -18.76 4.31
CA VAL A 557 -6.30 -17.83 3.41
C VAL A 557 -6.02 -18.55 2.09
N TYR A 558 -6.50 -18.02 0.97
CA TYR A 558 -6.32 -18.64 -0.35
C TYR A 558 -5.45 -17.78 -1.28
N LEU A 559 -4.90 -18.41 -2.32
CA LEU A 559 -4.12 -17.75 -3.37
C LEU A 559 -4.99 -17.47 -4.59
N THR A 560 -4.86 -16.27 -5.16
CA THR A 560 -5.43 -15.94 -6.47
C THR A 560 -4.62 -16.61 -7.59
N GLU A 561 -5.10 -16.52 -8.83
CA GLU A 561 -4.35 -16.97 -10.02
C GLU A 561 -3.00 -16.28 -10.23
N SER A 562 -2.83 -15.06 -9.70
CA SER A 562 -1.55 -14.33 -9.70
C SER A 562 -0.77 -14.50 -8.39
N LEU A 563 -1.19 -15.44 -7.52
CA LEU A 563 -0.57 -15.77 -6.24
C LEU A 563 -0.52 -14.57 -5.28
N ALA A 564 -1.54 -13.71 -5.35
CA ALA A 564 -1.87 -12.78 -4.29
C ALA A 564 -2.64 -13.53 -3.19
N MET A 565 -2.53 -13.09 -1.95
CA MET A 565 -3.19 -13.73 -0.81
C MET A 565 -4.51 -13.04 -0.50
N PHE A 566 -5.55 -13.80 -0.20
CA PHE A 566 -6.81 -13.28 0.33
C PHE A 566 -7.17 -13.96 1.66
N PRO A 567 -7.53 -13.23 2.72
CA PRO A 567 -7.68 -11.77 2.81
C PRO A 567 -6.39 -10.98 2.51
N THR A 568 -6.52 -9.73 2.04
CA THR A 568 -5.38 -8.88 1.61
C THR A 568 -4.37 -8.63 2.74
N ALA A 569 -4.87 -8.42 3.96
CA ALA A 569 -4.06 -8.27 5.17
C ALA A 569 -3.50 -9.63 5.64
N SER A 570 -2.59 -10.19 4.84
CA SER A 570 -1.93 -11.46 5.08
C SER A 570 -0.44 -11.41 4.72
N VAL A 571 0.39 -12.18 5.44
CA VAL A 571 1.83 -12.29 5.21
C VAL A 571 2.23 -13.76 5.25
N SER A 572 3.02 -14.21 4.28
CA SER A 572 3.55 -15.58 4.26
C SER A 572 5.03 -15.59 3.88
N GLY A 573 5.79 -16.54 4.42
CA GLY A 573 7.19 -16.67 4.07
C GLY A 573 7.91 -17.79 4.82
N TYR A 574 9.22 -17.64 4.88
CA TYR A 574 10.15 -18.57 5.50
C TYR A 574 10.62 -18.07 6.86
N TYR A 575 11.28 -18.94 7.62
CA TYR A 575 12.16 -18.58 8.74
C TYR A 575 13.52 -19.26 8.55
N PHE A 576 14.59 -18.48 8.62
CA PHE A 576 15.97 -18.96 8.65
C PHE A 576 16.58 -18.62 10.00
N GLY A 577 17.05 -19.63 10.74
CA GLY A 577 17.70 -19.47 12.05
C GLY A 577 19.21 -19.24 12.01
N SER A 578 19.83 -19.29 10.82
CA SER A 578 21.28 -19.09 10.67
C SER A 578 21.69 -17.66 11.04
N PRO A 579 22.78 -17.46 11.81
CA PRO A 579 23.29 -16.11 12.13
C PRO A 579 23.90 -15.40 10.92
N HIS A 580 24.18 -16.13 9.84
CA HIS A 580 24.70 -15.58 8.59
C HIS A 580 23.60 -15.14 7.62
N ALA A 581 22.34 -15.53 7.89
CA ALA A 581 21.23 -15.24 7.02
C ALA A 581 20.94 -13.74 6.98
N LYS A 582 20.70 -13.22 5.77
CA LYS A 582 20.43 -11.80 5.53
C LYS A 582 19.59 -11.60 4.29
N TYR A 583 18.90 -10.47 4.23
CA TYR A 583 18.24 -10.01 3.02
C TYR A 583 19.26 -9.53 1.99
N PHE A 584 19.09 -9.96 0.74
CA PHE A 584 19.83 -9.50 -0.43
C PHE A 584 18.89 -9.44 -1.64
N GLY A 585 19.22 -8.67 -2.68
CA GLY A 585 18.47 -8.73 -3.93
C GLY A 585 19.07 -9.76 -4.88
N VAL A 586 18.30 -10.73 -5.37
CA VAL A 586 18.73 -11.68 -6.41
C VAL A 586 19.18 -10.91 -7.67
N GLY A 587 18.48 -9.82 -7.99
CA GLY A 587 18.78 -8.99 -9.16
C GLY A 587 18.28 -9.66 -10.44
N ARG A 588 19.03 -9.47 -11.53
CA ARG A 588 18.73 -10.09 -12.81
C ARG A 588 19.39 -11.47 -12.93
N ILE A 589 18.70 -12.40 -13.56
CA ILE A 589 19.14 -13.76 -13.89
C ILE A 589 19.21 -13.91 -15.42
N THR A 590 20.10 -14.77 -15.89
CA THR A 590 20.26 -15.13 -17.31
C THR A 590 19.42 -16.34 -17.67
N GLU A 591 19.33 -16.63 -18.97
CA GLU A 591 18.51 -17.72 -19.52
C GLU A 591 18.90 -19.10 -18.97
N ASP A 592 20.18 -19.35 -18.73
CA ASP A 592 20.69 -20.61 -18.18
C ASP A 592 20.09 -20.96 -16.80
N GLN A 593 19.98 -19.97 -15.90
CA GLN A 593 19.36 -20.15 -14.60
C GLN A 593 17.84 -20.29 -14.72
N LEU A 594 17.22 -19.62 -15.69
CA LEU A 594 15.78 -19.77 -15.96
C LEU A 594 15.46 -21.20 -16.41
N GLU A 595 16.25 -21.77 -17.33
CA GLU A 595 16.14 -23.15 -17.79
C GLU A 595 16.40 -24.15 -16.65
N ASP A 596 17.46 -23.95 -15.86
CA ASP A 596 17.76 -24.77 -14.69
C ASP A 596 16.60 -24.73 -13.67
N TYR A 597 16.05 -23.54 -13.39
CA TYR A 597 14.88 -23.38 -12.52
C TYR A 597 13.65 -24.11 -13.08
N ALA A 598 13.33 -23.94 -14.36
CA ALA A 598 12.15 -24.54 -14.98
C ALA A 598 12.20 -26.07 -14.89
N ASN A 599 13.39 -26.63 -15.16
CA ASN A 599 13.66 -28.06 -15.00
C ASN A 599 13.52 -28.52 -13.54
N ARG A 600 14.06 -27.77 -12.56
CA ARG A 600 13.93 -28.11 -11.13
C ARG A 600 12.49 -28.03 -10.63
N LYS A 601 11.74 -26.99 -11.00
CA LYS A 601 10.34 -26.79 -10.60
C LYS A 601 9.37 -27.69 -11.38
N ASN A 602 9.85 -28.35 -12.46
CA ASN A 602 9.05 -29.19 -13.35
C ASN A 602 7.91 -28.40 -14.02
N ILE A 603 8.24 -27.23 -14.57
CA ILE A 603 7.33 -26.38 -15.33
C ILE A 603 7.92 -26.07 -16.71
N SER A 604 7.08 -25.63 -17.65
CA SER A 604 7.58 -25.21 -18.95
C SER A 604 8.43 -23.94 -18.83
N ILE A 605 9.38 -23.77 -19.74
CA ILE A 605 10.23 -22.57 -19.79
C ILE A 605 9.40 -21.30 -20.03
N GLU A 606 8.30 -21.40 -20.77
CA GLU A 606 7.38 -20.29 -21.00
C GLU A 606 6.67 -19.87 -19.71
N LYS A 607 6.24 -20.83 -18.88
CA LYS A 607 5.67 -20.53 -17.56
C LYS A 607 6.72 -19.86 -16.67
N ALA A 608 7.94 -20.40 -16.61
CA ALA A 608 9.03 -19.80 -15.84
C ALA A 608 9.34 -18.37 -16.31
N ARG A 609 9.47 -18.17 -17.63
CA ARG A 609 9.74 -16.86 -18.24
C ARG A 609 8.68 -15.84 -17.86
N LYS A 610 7.39 -16.22 -17.91
CA LYS A 610 6.27 -15.35 -17.50
C LYS A 610 6.46 -14.82 -16.08
N TRP A 611 6.76 -15.71 -15.12
CA TRP A 611 6.90 -15.31 -13.71
C TRP A 611 8.17 -14.51 -13.41
N PHE A 612 9.23 -14.69 -14.20
CA PHE A 612 10.51 -14.00 -14.01
C PHE A 612 10.79 -12.86 -14.99
N THR A 613 9.81 -12.42 -15.79
CA THR A 613 9.95 -11.23 -16.66
C THR A 613 10.64 -10.03 -15.97
N PRO A 614 10.32 -9.68 -14.70
CA PRO A 614 10.98 -8.58 -14.00
C PRO A 614 12.44 -8.86 -13.59
N ASN A 615 12.86 -10.12 -13.60
CA ASN A 615 14.17 -10.61 -13.18
C ASN A 615 15.05 -11.05 -14.34
N LEU A 616 14.61 -11.08 -15.60
CA LEU A 616 15.46 -11.50 -16.72
C LEU A 616 16.43 -10.39 -17.16
N SER A 617 17.67 -10.75 -17.47
CA SER A 617 18.72 -9.80 -17.87
C SER A 617 18.56 -9.23 -19.29
N GLU A 618 17.75 -9.87 -20.13
CA GLU A 618 17.61 -9.56 -21.56
C GLU A 618 16.71 -8.35 -21.87
#